data_AF-A0A6A6F8F9-F1
#
_entry.id   AF-A0A6A6F8F9-F1
#
_cell.length_a   1.000
_cell.length_b   1.000
_cell.length_c   1.000
_cell.angle_alpha   90.00
_cell.angle_beta   90.00
_cell.angle_gamma   90.00
#
_symmetry.space_group_name_H-M   'P 1'
#
loop_
_entity.id
_entity.type
_entity.pdbx_description
1 polymer ?
#
loop_
_entity_poly.entity_id
_entity_poly.type
_entity_poly.pdbx_seq_one_letter_code
_entity_poly.pdbx_strand_id
1 'polypeptide(L)'
;MHSTAASGMDNGKSTTPILEKWYYPPDLENDLQHVDLPRRVKEEIFACAWEYSRSVIPQYTNWPRYVAFMRIIVIGVIAEFRGALVKVEAGDKILGYDLEAVLDTLFDGTAARDAMAREYRTFLLIAAEKSSNTSSELFRRYANALVASPKQWFRMRDCDALARFTIAAALACNDADDTWFSDEQLEVLTELCDCMYDAVAFFKHRAEGEISSTFAYVPSASRVAVYAECRQLLWALDVAWRGDAARLHVINFARMFGGPIHMMMRRYRFVEEDLTIGKREDAVTVNQARRNWKLWYRVEAAGAETAKVVGSQGGTVSGAARFEQLLARDDLMFTGLADFLRASDKGACARCYYPPSYGAARLHEFGGARLCSICTTAFHVHVASLAQRLAWVFPELRDVLEDPARR
;
A
#
# COMPACT_ATOMS: atom_id res chain seq x y z
N MET A 1 58.02 24.02 12.95
CA MET A 1 57.65 23.34 11.69
C MET A 1 56.45 22.44 11.98
N HIS A 2 55.35 22.71 11.29
CA HIS A 2 54.10 21.95 11.14
C HIS A 2 53.34 21.47 12.39
N SER A 3 52.53 22.40 12.93
CA SER A 3 51.25 22.08 13.57
C SER A 3 50.15 22.40 12.56
N THR A 4 49.53 21.39 11.95
CA THR A 4 48.36 21.54 11.08
C THR A 4 47.11 21.66 11.94
N ALA A 5 46.49 22.83 11.87
CA ALA A 5 45.17 23.11 12.41
C ALA A 5 44.12 22.23 11.70
N ALA A 6 43.37 21.44 12.47
CA ALA A 6 42.11 20.89 12.03
C ALA A 6 41.02 21.94 12.31
N SER A 7 40.60 22.64 11.26
CA SER A 7 39.38 23.43 11.25
C SER A 7 38.19 22.48 11.39
N GLY A 8 37.62 22.43 12.58
CA GLY A 8 36.29 21.86 12.78
C GLY A 8 35.28 22.72 12.03
N MET A 9 34.81 22.24 10.88
CA MET A 9 33.64 22.79 10.23
C MET A 9 32.43 22.52 11.13
N ASP A 10 32.04 23.57 11.83
CA ASP A 10 30.75 23.71 12.48
C ASP A 10 29.66 23.73 11.39
N ASN A 11 29.10 22.56 11.07
CA ASN A 11 27.92 22.45 10.23
C ASN A 11 26.69 22.84 11.05
N GLY A 12 26.56 24.14 11.31
CA GLY A 12 25.38 24.75 11.89
C GLY A 12 24.15 24.53 11.00
N LYS A 13 23.39 23.46 11.24
CA LYS A 13 22.00 23.36 10.79
C LYS A 13 21.14 24.14 11.79
N SER A 14 21.04 25.47 11.57
CA SER A 14 19.91 26.24 12.10
C SER A 14 18.64 25.68 11.46
N THR A 15 17.89 24.89 12.23
CA THR A 15 16.54 24.44 11.84
C THR A 15 15.57 25.15 12.76
N THR A 16 15.10 26.33 12.34
CA THR A 16 13.88 26.88 12.95
C THR A 16 12.81 25.78 12.88
N PRO A 17 12.23 25.36 14.01
CA PRO A 17 11.20 24.34 14.00
C PRO A 17 10.05 24.80 13.10
N ILE A 18 9.76 24.04 12.04
CA ILE A 18 8.59 24.32 11.21
C ILE A 18 7.36 24.06 12.08
N LEU A 19 6.58 25.11 12.36
CA LEU A 19 5.31 24.97 13.07
C LEU A 19 4.31 24.29 12.14
N GLU A 20 3.95 23.06 12.45
CA GLU A 20 3.05 22.26 11.63
C GLU A 20 1.61 22.80 11.73
N LYS A 21 0.99 23.11 10.59
CA LYS A 21 -0.43 23.51 10.49
C LYS A 21 -1.21 22.43 9.77
N TRP A 22 -2.38 22.08 10.30
CA TRP A 22 -3.10 20.88 9.88
C TRP A 22 -4.41 21.29 9.23
N TYR A 23 -4.62 20.82 8.01
CA TYR A 23 -5.74 21.22 7.17
C TYR A 23 -6.57 19.99 6.86
N TYR A 24 -7.85 20.05 7.21
CA TYR A 24 -8.86 19.05 6.88
C TYR A 24 -10.24 19.72 6.93
N PRO A 25 -11.23 19.18 6.21
CA PRO A 25 -12.57 19.76 6.20
C PRO A 25 -13.29 19.56 7.55
N PRO A 26 -14.19 20.47 7.95
CA PRO A 26 -14.95 20.36 9.20
C PRO A 26 -15.76 19.07 9.35
N ASP A 27 -16.09 18.41 8.23
CA ASP A 27 -16.81 17.13 8.19
C ASP A 27 -16.09 15.99 8.96
N LEU A 28 -14.79 16.13 9.24
CA LEU A 28 -13.99 15.18 10.02
C LEU A 28 -13.75 15.62 11.47
N GLU A 29 -14.10 16.85 11.86
CA GLU A 29 -13.70 17.42 13.16
C GLU A 29 -14.26 16.64 14.36
N ASN A 30 -15.45 16.06 14.19
CA ASN A 30 -16.13 15.28 15.21
C ASN A 30 -15.93 13.76 15.07
N ASP A 31 -15.15 13.33 14.08
CA ASP A 31 -14.78 11.93 13.96
C ASP A 31 -13.84 11.53 15.10
N LEU A 32 -13.75 10.23 15.40
CA LEU A 32 -12.87 9.68 16.44
C LEU A 32 -13.05 10.25 17.86
N GLN A 33 -14.12 11.01 18.17
CA GLN A 33 -14.31 11.65 19.48
C GLN A 33 -14.21 10.66 20.65
N HIS A 34 -14.75 9.45 20.47
CA HIS A 34 -14.77 8.39 21.47
C HIS A 34 -13.56 7.43 21.41
N VAL A 35 -12.60 7.67 20.50
CA VAL A 35 -11.38 6.88 20.42
C VAL A 35 -10.31 7.50 21.33
N ASP A 36 -9.66 6.65 22.14
CA ASP A 36 -8.59 7.06 23.05
C ASP A 36 -7.28 7.35 22.29
N LEU A 37 -7.25 8.52 21.65
CA LEU A 37 -6.08 9.09 20.99
C LEU A 37 -5.92 10.54 21.44
N PRO A 38 -4.69 11.05 21.61
CA PRO A 38 -4.48 12.47 21.85
C PRO A 38 -5.11 13.30 20.73
N ARG A 39 -5.64 14.49 21.06
CA ARG A 39 -6.21 15.42 20.06
C ARG A 39 -5.25 15.67 18.89
N ARG A 40 -3.99 15.96 19.22
CA ARG A 40 -2.91 16.11 18.23
C ARG A 40 -2.66 14.81 17.44
N VAL A 41 -3.01 13.62 17.87
CA VAL A 41 -2.90 12.45 16.96
C VAL A 41 -4.07 12.43 15.98
N LYS A 42 -5.28 12.73 16.45
CA LYS A 42 -6.52 12.77 15.63
C LYS A 42 -6.43 13.78 14.51
N GLU A 43 -6.06 15.02 14.82
CA GLU A 43 -5.99 16.08 13.82
C GLU A 43 -4.90 15.76 12.74
N GLU A 44 -3.86 14.96 13.07
CA GLU A 44 -2.80 14.55 12.11
C GLU A 44 -3.32 13.47 11.18
N ILE A 45 -4.11 12.53 11.72
CA ILE A 45 -4.81 11.52 10.92
C ILE A 45 -5.76 12.19 9.94
N PHE A 46 -6.55 13.18 10.38
CA PHE A 46 -7.48 13.90 9.50
C PHE A 46 -6.74 14.68 8.40
N ALA A 47 -5.65 15.37 8.74
CA ALA A 47 -4.82 16.04 7.75
C ALA A 47 -4.20 15.05 6.76
N CYS A 48 -3.68 13.91 7.24
CA CYS A 48 -3.14 12.87 6.37
C CYS A 48 -4.20 12.29 5.43
N ALA A 49 -5.42 12.07 5.91
CA ALA A 49 -6.53 11.59 5.11
C ALA A 49 -6.91 12.59 4.01
N TRP A 50 -7.03 13.87 4.37
CA TRP A 50 -7.25 14.94 3.41
C TRP A 50 -6.15 15.04 2.36
N GLU A 51 -4.88 15.08 2.79
CA GLU A 51 -3.71 15.14 1.89
C GLU A 51 -3.66 13.96 0.93
N TYR A 52 -3.92 12.74 1.43
CA TYR A 52 -4.00 11.53 0.60
C TYR A 52 -5.11 11.69 -0.42
N SER A 53 -6.35 11.94 0.02
CA SER A 53 -7.51 12.01 -0.87
C SER A 53 -7.36 13.09 -1.94
N ARG A 54 -6.85 14.27 -1.59
CA ARG A 54 -6.56 15.35 -2.56
C ARG A 54 -5.45 15.01 -3.54
N SER A 55 -4.50 14.17 -3.14
CA SER A 55 -3.43 13.71 -4.02
C SER A 55 -3.96 12.67 -5.01
N VAL A 56 -4.64 11.63 -4.55
CA VAL A 56 -5.06 10.50 -5.41
C VAL A 56 -6.35 10.76 -6.17
N ILE A 57 -7.24 11.61 -5.67
CA ILE A 57 -8.51 11.97 -6.29
C ILE A 57 -8.61 13.51 -6.29
N PRO A 58 -7.86 14.19 -7.18
CA PRO A 58 -7.77 15.65 -7.17
C PRO A 58 -9.05 16.36 -7.65
N GLN A 59 -9.99 15.63 -8.24
CA GLN A 59 -11.29 16.12 -8.69
C GLN A 59 -12.40 15.26 -8.10
N TYR A 60 -13.51 15.87 -7.72
CA TYR A 60 -14.70 15.20 -7.23
C TYR A 60 -15.93 16.03 -7.61
N THR A 61 -17.04 15.37 -7.93
CA THR A 61 -18.36 15.97 -8.14
C THR A 61 -19.32 15.62 -7.01
N ASN A 62 -19.03 14.56 -6.25
CA ASN A 62 -19.86 14.04 -5.18
C ASN A 62 -19.16 14.19 -3.82
N TRP A 63 -19.47 15.27 -3.10
CA TRP A 63 -18.86 15.55 -1.80
C TRP A 63 -19.13 14.48 -0.73
N PRO A 64 -20.37 13.97 -0.55
CA PRO A 64 -20.63 12.88 0.40
C PRO A 64 -19.76 11.64 0.18
N ARG A 65 -19.64 11.18 -1.07
CA ARG A 65 -18.74 10.07 -1.43
C ARG A 65 -17.28 10.42 -1.14
N TYR A 66 -16.86 11.64 -1.44
CA TYR A 66 -15.51 12.11 -1.14
C TYR A 66 -15.20 12.13 0.36
N VAL A 67 -16.16 12.54 1.20
CA VAL A 67 -16.06 12.47 2.67
C VAL A 67 -16.01 11.02 3.16
N ALA A 68 -16.82 10.13 2.58
CA ALA A 68 -16.73 8.71 2.89
C ALA A 68 -15.35 8.14 2.55
N PHE A 69 -14.78 8.50 1.39
CA PHE A 69 -13.41 8.12 1.04
C PHE A 69 -12.37 8.68 2.02
N MET A 70 -12.51 9.92 2.50
CA MET A 70 -11.63 10.44 3.55
C MET A 70 -11.72 9.61 4.84
N ARG A 71 -12.91 9.18 5.24
CA ARG A 71 -13.12 8.30 6.42
C ARG A 71 -12.49 6.92 6.22
N ILE A 72 -12.57 6.37 5.01
CA ILE A 72 -11.82 5.17 4.61
C ILE A 72 -10.31 5.39 4.82
N ILE A 73 -9.76 6.54 4.43
CA ILE A 73 -8.33 6.80 4.67
C ILE A 73 -8.05 7.00 6.17
N VAL A 74 -8.92 7.64 6.94
CA VAL A 74 -8.77 7.79 8.40
C VAL A 74 -8.64 6.42 9.09
N ILE A 75 -9.57 5.51 8.80
CA ILE A 75 -9.56 4.16 9.37
C ILE A 75 -8.29 3.42 8.91
N GLY A 76 -7.93 3.54 7.63
CA GLY A 76 -6.76 2.86 7.05
C GLY A 76 -5.44 3.33 7.66
N VAL A 77 -5.25 4.64 7.82
CA VAL A 77 -4.06 5.21 8.49
C VAL A 77 -3.93 4.63 9.89
N ILE A 78 -5.02 4.59 10.68
CA ILE A 78 -5.00 4.00 12.02
C ILE A 78 -4.68 2.50 11.97
N ALA A 79 -5.24 1.75 11.02
CA ALA A 79 -4.92 0.33 10.84
C ALA A 79 -3.43 0.12 10.55
N GLU A 80 -2.80 1.03 9.79
CA GLU A 80 -1.39 0.92 9.47
C GLU A 80 -0.49 1.23 10.69
N PHE A 81 -0.80 2.18 11.61
CA PHE A 81 0.10 2.50 12.77
C PHE A 81 -0.33 2.06 14.15
N ARG A 82 -1.60 1.74 14.33
CA ARG A 82 -2.17 1.21 15.57
C ARG A 82 -3.19 0.13 15.26
N GLY A 83 -2.76 -0.89 14.54
CA GLY A 83 -3.58 -2.04 14.14
C GLY A 83 -4.32 -2.71 15.29
N ALA A 84 -3.76 -2.68 16.50
CA ALA A 84 -4.45 -3.18 17.70
C ALA A 84 -5.80 -2.51 17.99
N LEU A 85 -6.04 -1.29 17.47
CA LEU A 85 -7.32 -0.57 17.57
C LEU A 85 -8.33 -0.95 16.49
N VAL A 86 -7.91 -1.68 15.44
CA VAL A 86 -8.74 -2.04 14.29
C VAL A 86 -8.93 -3.55 14.27
N LYS A 87 -10.16 -4.00 14.56
CA LYS A 87 -10.53 -5.42 14.61
C LYS A 87 -11.71 -5.67 13.66
N VAL A 88 -11.42 -5.68 12.37
CA VAL A 88 -12.45 -5.87 11.32
C VAL A 88 -13.15 -7.22 11.42
N GLU A 89 -12.49 -8.23 11.99
CA GLU A 89 -13.09 -9.54 12.24
C GLU A 89 -14.14 -9.54 13.36
N ALA A 90 -14.18 -8.50 14.20
CA ALA A 90 -15.14 -8.37 15.30
C ALA A 90 -16.46 -7.70 14.87
N GLY A 91 -16.50 -7.09 13.68
CA GLY A 91 -17.69 -6.44 13.10
C GLY A 91 -17.39 -5.06 12.52
N ASP A 92 -18.43 -4.41 12.00
CA ASP A 92 -18.31 -3.14 11.25
C ASP A 92 -18.19 -1.89 12.12
N LYS A 93 -18.41 -2.01 13.43
CA LYS A 93 -18.23 -0.89 14.37
C LYS A 93 -16.76 -0.71 14.71
N ILE A 94 -16.07 0.13 13.93
CA ILE A 94 -14.62 0.32 14.02
C ILE A 94 -14.32 1.80 14.28
N LEU A 95 -13.59 2.10 15.35
CA LEU A 95 -13.13 3.47 15.67
C LEU A 95 -14.26 4.52 15.77
N GLY A 96 -15.48 4.09 16.10
CA GLY A 96 -16.67 4.95 16.15
C GLY A 96 -17.40 5.10 14.80
N TYR A 97 -16.89 4.50 13.73
CA TYR A 97 -17.56 4.40 12.44
C TYR A 97 -18.42 3.15 12.36
N ASP A 98 -19.43 3.22 11.51
CA ASP A 98 -20.06 2.04 10.89
C ASP A 98 -19.41 1.83 9.52
N LEU A 99 -18.52 0.84 9.42
CA LEU A 99 -17.75 0.60 8.22
C LEU A 99 -18.64 0.31 7.01
N GLU A 100 -19.69 -0.47 7.19
CA GLU A 100 -20.61 -0.81 6.10
C GLU A 100 -21.33 0.45 5.60
N ALA A 101 -21.83 1.30 6.52
CA ALA A 101 -22.47 2.55 6.12
C ALA A 101 -21.51 3.52 5.41
N VAL A 102 -20.22 3.55 5.79
CA VAL A 102 -19.20 4.35 5.09
C VAL A 102 -18.95 3.81 3.68
N LEU A 103 -18.84 2.48 3.54
CA LEU A 103 -18.67 1.83 2.23
C LEU A 103 -19.89 2.02 1.33
N ASP A 104 -21.11 1.92 1.88
CA ASP A 104 -22.35 2.19 1.16
C ASP A 104 -22.43 3.65 0.72
N THR A 105 -22.07 4.58 1.60
CA THR A 105 -22.02 6.00 1.21
C THR A 105 -21.07 6.22 0.02
N LEU A 106 -19.96 5.48 -0.05
CA LEU A 106 -18.97 5.59 -1.12
C LEU A 106 -19.39 4.87 -2.41
N PHE A 107 -19.96 3.67 -2.33
CA PHE A 107 -20.11 2.77 -3.48
C PHE A 107 -21.53 2.32 -3.78
N ASP A 108 -22.54 2.66 -2.98
CA ASP A 108 -23.90 2.25 -3.27
C ASP A 108 -24.34 2.76 -4.67
N GLY A 109 -25.03 1.88 -5.39
CA GLY A 109 -25.37 2.07 -6.81
C GLY A 109 -24.25 1.76 -7.82
N THR A 110 -23.01 1.46 -7.39
CA THR A 110 -21.91 1.12 -8.30
C THR A 110 -21.75 -0.39 -8.47
N ALA A 111 -21.27 -0.84 -9.65
CA ALA A 111 -20.98 -2.25 -9.90
C ALA A 111 -19.85 -2.83 -9.00
N ALA A 112 -19.03 -1.95 -8.40
CA ALA A 112 -17.85 -2.32 -7.62
C ALA A 112 -18.14 -2.55 -6.13
N ARG A 113 -19.33 -2.16 -5.63
CA ARG A 113 -19.65 -2.07 -4.19
C ARG A 113 -19.20 -3.28 -3.39
N ASP A 114 -19.69 -4.47 -3.72
CA ASP A 114 -19.41 -5.67 -2.93
C ASP A 114 -17.95 -6.11 -3.00
N ALA A 115 -17.34 -5.95 -4.18
CA ALA A 115 -15.92 -6.28 -4.37
C ALA A 115 -15.03 -5.34 -3.56
N MET A 116 -15.30 -4.02 -3.58
CA MET A 116 -14.52 -3.02 -2.86
C MET A 116 -14.75 -3.08 -1.35
N ALA A 117 -15.95 -3.46 -0.91
CA ALA A 117 -16.23 -3.74 0.49
C ALA A 117 -15.36 -4.88 1.04
N ARG A 118 -15.23 -5.99 0.29
CA ARG A 118 -14.29 -7.08 0.65
C ARG A 118 -12.84 -6.67 0.51
N GLU A 119 -12.49 -5.90 -0.52
CA GLU A 119 -11.13 -5.38 -0.74
C GLU A 119 -10.65 -4.59 0.47
N TYR A 120 -11.48 -3.67 0.96
CA TYR A 120 -11.09 -2.81 2.07
C TYR A 120 -11.05 -3.55 3.40
N ARG A 121 -11.98 -4.47 3.65
CA ARG A 121 -11.91 -5.37 4.82
C ARG A 121 -10.63 -6.20 4.81
N THR A 122 -10.22 -6.68 3.63
CA THR A 122 -8.96 -7.41 3.47
C THR A 122 -7.76 -6.54 3.82
N PHE A 123 -7.72 -5.33 3.27
CA PHE A 123 -6.67 -4.36 3.59
C PHE A 123 -6.62 -4.09 5.10
N LEU A 124 -7.74 -3.81 5.76
CA LEU A 124 -7.78 -3.57 7.20
C LEU A 124 -7.27 -4.77 8.00
N LEU A 125 -7.67 -5.99 7.61
CA LEU A 125 -7.24 -7.21 8.27
C LEU A 125 -5.71 -7.33 8.22
N ILE A 126 -5.11 -7.20 7.03
CA ILE A 126 -3.66 -7.36 6.86
C ILE A 126 -2.88 -6.18 7.43
N ALA A 127 -3.33 -4.94 7.23
CA ALA A 127 -2.68 -3.75 7.78
C ALA A 127 -2.69 -3.76 9.31
N ALA A 128 -3.80 -4.15 9.93
CA ALA A 128 -3.88 -4.28 11.38
C ALA A 128 -2.96 -5.39 11.92
N GLU A 129 -2.86 -6.52 11.21
CA GLU A 129 -1.88 -7.57 11.54
C GLU A 129 -0.44 -7.08 11.40
N LYS A 130 -0.13 -6.26 10.39
CA LYS A 130 1.20 -5.67 10.17
C LYS A 130 1.66 -4.81 11.35
N SER A 131 0.75 -4.11 12.00
CA SER A 131 1.07 -3.03 12.95
C SER A 131 0.66 -3.29 14.41
N SER A 132 0.04 -4.44 14.70
CA SER A 132 -0.40 -4.82 16.04
C SER A 132 0.69 -5.45 16.92
N ASN A 133 1.95 -5.54 16.44
CA ASN A 133 3.08 -6.21 17.10
C ASN A 133 2.82 -7.70 17.45
N THR A 134 1.76 -8.30 16.91
CA THR A 134 1.47 -9.73 17.08
C THR A 134 1.99 -10.49 15.87
N SER A 135 2.96 -11.40 16.09
CA SER A 135 3.26 -12.40 15.08
C SER A 135 2.16 -13.45 15.12
N SER A 136 1.48 -13.60 13.99
CA SER A 136 0.29 -14.40 13.84
C SER A 136 0.47 -15.39 12.70
N GLU A 137 -0.20 -16.54 12.81
CA GLU A 137 -0.27 -17.53 11.74
C GLU A 137 -0.77 -16.88 10.44
N LEU A 138 -1.75 -15.96 10.53
CA LEU A 138 -2.26 -15.23 9.37
C LEU A 138 -1.16 -14.46 8.64
N PHE A 139 -0.35 -13.66 9.36
CA PHE A 139 0.68 -12.87 8.71
C PHE A 139 1.80 -13.75 8.13
N ARG A 140 2.17 -14.82 8.83
CA ARG A 140 3.14 -15.80 8.33
C ARG A 140 2.66 -16.41 7.01
N ARG A 141 1.40 -16.83 6.95
CA ARG A 141 0.76 -17.35 5.73
C ARG A 141 0.68 -16.31 4.63
N TYR A 142 0.36 -15.06 4.97
CA TYR A 142 0.31 -13.95 4.03
C TYR A 142 1.68 -13.71 3.39
N ALA A 143 2.73 -13.59 4.20
CA ALA A 143 4.08 -13.32 3.72
C ALA A 143 4.66 -14.50 2.91
N ASN A 144 4.32 -15.75 3.24
CA ASN A 144 4.63 -16.90 2.39
C ASN A 144 3.88 -16.90 1.06
N ALA A 145 2.61 -16.49 1.07
CA ALA A 145 1.75 -16.46 -0.10
C ALA A 145 2.22 -15.42 -1.13
N LEU A 146 2.77 -14.28 -0.70
CA LEU A 146 3.24 -13.21 -1.60
C LEU A 146 4.10 -13.72 -2.75
N VAL A 147 4.98 -14.70 -2.50
CA VAL A 147 5.97 -15.14 -3.49
C VAL A 147 5.57 -16.38 -4.29
N ALA A 148 4.30 -16.81 -4.21
CA ALA A 148 3.86 -18.02 -4.90
C ALA A 148 3.91 -17.90 -6.43
N SER A 149 3.49 -16.75 -6.97
CA SER A 149 3.65 -16.39 -8.38
C SER A 149 3.63 -14.87 -8.55
N PRO A 150 4.18 -14.31 -9.65
CA PRO A 150 4.11 -12.87 -9.91
C PRO A 150 2.66 -12.35 -9.98
N LYS A 151 1.75 -13.08 -10.64
CA LYS A 151 0.33 -12.71 -10.72
C LYS A 151 -0.31 -12.60 -9.33
N GLN A 152 -0.09 -13.61 -8.48
CA GLN A 152 -0.58 -13.59 -7.10
C GLN A 152 0.04 -12.46 -6.30
N TRP A 153 1.33 -12.21 -6.47
CA TRP A 153 2.03 -11.11 -5.80
C TRP A 153 1.36 -9.77 -6.09
N PHE A 154 1.13 -9.44 -7.37
CA PHE A 154 0.48 -8.19 -7.77
C PHE A 154 -0.95 -8.08 -7.26
N ARG A 155 -1.70 -9.19 -7.20
CA ARG A 155 -3.05 -9.21 -6.63
C ARG A 155 -3.11 -9.10 -5.09
N MET A 156 -2.02 -9.41 -4.41
CA MET A 156 -1.91 -9.15 -2.97
C MET A 156 -1.39 -7.73 -2.72
N ARG A 157 -0.46 -7.26 -3.56
CA ARG A 157 0.10 -5.92 -3.49
C ARG A 157 -0.95 -4.85 -3.79
N ASP A 158 -1.79 -5.03 -4.81
CA ASP A 158 -2.81 -4.03 -5.17
C ASP A 158 -3.83 -3.80 -4.05
N CYS A 159 -4.18 -4.84 -3.28
CA CYS A 159 -5.03 -4.76 -2.09
C CYS A 159 -4.31 -4.05 -0.95
N ASP A 160 -3.06 -4.42 -0.69
CA ASP A 160 -2.21 -3.81 0.35
C ASP A 160 -1.93 -2.32 0.05
N ALA A 161 -1.83 -1.96 -1.23
CA ALA A 161 -1.69 -0.61 -1.75
C ALA A 161 -3.01 0.18 -1.82
N LEU A 162 -4.15 -0.50 -1.70
CA LEU A 162 -5.49 0.01 -2.03
C LEU A 162 -5.59 0.59 -3.46
N ALA A 163 -4.83 0.06 -4.41
CA ALA A 163 -4.76 0.62 -5.76
C ALA A 163 -6.10 0.47 -6.49
N ARG A 164 -6.63 -0.76 -6.61
CA ARG A 164 -7.95 -0.98 -7.24
C ARG A 164 -9.09 -0.33 -6.48
N PHE A 165 -9.00 -0.29 -5.15
CA PHE A 165 -9.99 0.39 -4.31
C PHE A 165 -10.03 1.88 -4.62
N THR A 166 -8.87 2.51 -4.76
CA THR A 166 -8.77 3.94 -5.05
C THR A 166 -9.20 4.26 -6.47
N ILE A 167 -8.96 3.38 -7.44
CA ILE A 167 -9.54 3.49 -8.80
C ILE A 167 -11.07 3.54 -8.71
N ALA A 168 -11.69 2.62 -7.97
CA ALA A 168 -13.13 2.61 -7.76
C ALA A 168 -13.63 3.88 -7.08
N ALA A 169 -12.95 4.29 -6.01
CA ALA A 169 -13.32 5.50 -5.28
C ALA A 169 -13.19 6.76 -6.15
N ALA A 170 -12.18 6.83 -7.02
CA ALA A 170 -11.99 7.95 -7.95
C ALA A 170 -13.17 8.07 -8.92
N LEU A 171 -13.65 6.95 -9.46
CA LEU A 171 -14.83 6.91 -10.33
C LEU A 171 -16.10 7.30 -9.55
N ALA A 172 -16.34 6.67 -8.40
CA ALA A 172 -17.54 6.92 -7.59
C ALA A 172 -17.62 8.37 -7.06
N CYS A 173 -16.51 8.95 -6.63
CA CYS A 173 -16.44 10.35 -6.19
C CYS A 173 -16.69 11.37 -7.33
N ASN A 174 -16.65 10.92 -8.58
CA ASN A 174 -16.91 11.74 -9.77
C ASN A 174 -18.17 11.28 -10.53
N ASP A 175 -19.08 10.55 -9.86
CA ASP A 175 -20.35 10.04 -10.41
C ASP A 175 -20.18 9.25 -11.73
N ALA A 176 -19.02 8.61 -11.92
CA ALA A 176 -18.71 7.79 -13.09
C ALA A 176 -19.16 6.33 -12.89
N ASP A 177 -20.37 6.13 -12.35
CA ASP A 177 -20.87 4.85 -11.84
C ASP A 177 -21.04 3.77 -12.91
N ASP A 178 -21.23 4.19 -14.17
CA ASP A 178 -21.35 3.33 -15.34
C ASP A 178 -19.99 2.89 -15.91
N THR A 179 -18.88 3.45 -15.42
CA THR A 179 -17.53 3.08 -15.84
C THR A 179 -16.95 2.05 -14.89
N TRP A 180 -16.65 0.85 -15.39
CA TRP A 180 -15.91 -0.15 -14.62
C TRP A 180 -14.99 -0.97 -15.53
N PHE A 181 -13.91 -1.48 -14.95
CA PHE A 181 -12.90 -2.28 -15.63
C PHE A 181 -13.10 -3.77 -15.37
N SER A 182 -12.69 -4.61 -16.31
CA SER A 182 -12.58 -6.04 -16.05
C SER A 182 -11.48 -6.35 -15.03
N ASP A 183 -11.50 -7.54 -14.44
CA ASP A 183 -10.45 -7.93 -13.49
C ASP A 183 -9.06 -7.92 -14.15
N GLU A 184 -8.93 -8.35 -15.40
CA GLU A 184 -7.67 -8.32 -16.15
C GLU A 184 -7.18 -6.88 -16.41
N GLN A 185 -8.11 -5.97 -16.68
CA GLN A 185 -7.82 -4.54 -16.84
C GLN A 185 -7.35 -3.92 -15.52
N LEU A 186 -8.01 -4.23 -14.40
CA LEU A 186 -7.58 -3.80 -13.08
C LEU A 186 -6.20 -4.37 -12.73
N GLU A 187 -5.96 -5.67 -12.96
CA GLU A 187 -4.68 -6.33 -12.69
C GLU A 187 -3.49 -5.61 -13.32
N VAL A 188 -3.58 -5.24 -14.61
CA VAL A 188 -2.48 -4.55 -15.29
C VAL A 188 -2.36 -3.07 -14.92
N LEU A 189 -3.48 -2.41 -14.60
CA LEU A 189 -3.48 -1.01 -14.16
C LEU A 189 -2.84 -0.86 -12.78
N THR A 190 -3.21 -1.73 -11.84
CA THR A 190 -2.62 -1.72 -10.50
C THR A 190 -1.17 -2.16 -10.54
N GLU A 191 -0.80 -3.14 -11.35
CA GLU A 191 0.61 -3.53 -11.55
C GLU A 191 1.47 -2.38 -12.06
N LEU A 192 0.98 -1.61 -13.03
CA LEU A 192 1.64 -0.40 -13.51
C LEU A 192 1.83 0.62 -12.38
N CYS A 193 0.79 0.85 -11.57
CA CYS A 193 0.81 1.78 -10.45
C CYS A 193 1.81 1.33 -9.35
N ASP A 194 1.75 0.07 -8.95
CA ASP A 194 2.57 -0.52 -7.90
C ASP A 194 4.05 -0.56 -8.29
N CYS A 195 4.37 -0.90 -9.55
CA CYS A 195 5.74 -0.85 -10.05
C CYS A 195 6.33 0.55 -9.96
N MET A 196 5.55 1.59 -10.30
CA MET A 196 5.98 2.98 -10.21
C MET A 196 6.14 3.43 -8.76
N TYR A 197 5.14 3.17 -7.91
CA TYR A 197 5.16 3.49 -6.48
C TYR A 197 6.38 2.86 -5.79
N ASP A 198 6.56 1.54 -5.93
CA ASP A 198 7.61 0.80 -5.26
C ASP A 198 9.01 1.19 -5.76
N ALA A 199 9.14 1.69 -6.99
CA ALA A 199 10.41 2.14 -7.53
C ALA A 199 10.85 3.46 -6.89
N VAL A 200 9.91 4.36 -6.63
CA VAL A 200 10.14 5.63 -5.94
C VAL A 200 10.36 5.38 -4.45
N ALA A 201 9.54 4.54 -3.83
CA ALA A 201 9.62 4.17 -2.42
C ALA A 201 10.77 3.18 -2.10
N PHE A 202 11.53 2.72 -3.09
CA PHE A 202 12.48 1.60 -2.96
C PHE A 202 13.35 1.62 -1.71
N PHE A 203 14.08 2.71 -1.46
CA PHE A 203 14.99 2.81 -0.32
C PHE A 203 14.23 2.94 1.01
N LYS A 204 13.07 3.60 0.98
CA LYS A 204 12.16 3.69 2.12
C LYS A 204 11.64 2.30 2.50
N HIS A 205 11.03 1.59 1.57
CA HIS A 205 10.52 0.23 1.78
C HIS A 205 11.63 -0.72 2.26
N ARG A 206 12.85 -0.56 1.75
CA ARG A 206 14.00 -1.34 2.22
C ARG A 206 14.42 -0.98 3.64
N ALA A 207 14.37 0.30 4.03
CA ALA A 207 14.62 0.73 5.41
C ALA A 207 13.55 0.21 6.38
N GLU A 208 12.30 0.14 5.92
CA GLU A 208 11.13 -0.38 6.62
C GLU A 208 11.12 -1.91 6.72
N GLY A 209 11.93 -2.59 5.90
CA GLY A 209 11.87 -4.04 5.77
C GLY A 209 10.54 -4.53 5.19
N GLU A 210 9.92 -3.72 4.34
CA GLU A 210 8.65 -4.01 3.69
C GLU A 210 8.72 -5.34 2.92
N ILE A 211 7.65 -6.12 3.00
CA ILE A 211 7.50 -7.39 2.31
C ILE A 211 6.65 -7.24 1.03
N SER A 212 5.85 -6.19 0.95
CA SER A 212 5.02 -5.79 -0.18
C SER A 212 5.74 -4.77 -1.07
N SER A 213 6.95 -5.08 -1.55
CA SER A 213 7.66 -4.22 -2.51
C SER A 213 8.08 -5.01 -3.74
N THR A 214 7.74 -4.51 -4.93
CA THR A 214 8.05 -5.14 -6.23
C THR A 214 9.52 -5.53 -6.31
N PHE A 215 10.40 -4.64 -5.87
CA PHE A 215 11.86 -4.80 -5.96
C PHE A 215 12.49 -5.58 -4.81
N ALA A 216 11.66 -6.15 -3.92
CA ALA A 216 12.07 -7.26 -3.07
C ALA A 216 12.17 -8.58 -3.86
N TYR A 217 11.46 -8.69 -4.99
CA TYR A 217 11.29 -9.93 -5.76
C TYR A 217 11.75 -9.81 -7.21
N VAL A 218 11.67 -8.61 -7.79
CA VAL A 218 12.27 -8.24 -9.08
C VAL A 218 13.71 -7.76 -8.83
N PRO A 219 14.69 -8.11 -9.69
CA PRO A 219 16.06 -7.62 -9.55
C PRO A 219 16.13 -6.10 -9.40
N SER A 220 16.72 -5.62 -8.30
CA SER A 220 16.75 -4.18 -8.01
C SER A 220 17.50 -3.35 -9.06
N ALA A 221 18.40 -3.98 -9.83
CA ALA A 221 19.08 -3.35 -10.97
C ALA A 221 18.11 -2.95 -12.10
N SER A 222 16.99 -3.68 -12.25
CA SER A 222 15.96 -3.38 -13.26
C SER A 222 15.04 -2.22 -12.85
N ARG A 223 15.11 -1.74 -11.60
CA ARG A 223 14.20 -0.72 -11.04
C ARG A 223 14.03 0.51 -11.92
N VAL A 224 15.14 1.07 -12.38
CA VAL A 224 15.12 2.31 -13.18
C VAL A 224 14.47 2.07 -14.54
N ALA A 225 14.76 0.94 -15.19
CA ALA A 225 14.18 0.57 -16.47
C ALA A 225 12.68 0.30 -16.34
N VAL A 226 12.26 -0.47 -15.33
CA VAL A 226 10.85 -0.77 -15.04
C VAL A 226 10.06 0.51 -14.78
N TYR A 227 10.59 1.43 -13.96
CA TYR A 227 9.92 2.73 -13.73
C TYR A 227 9.80 3.55 -15.02
N ALA A 228 10.86 3.62 -15.81
CA ALA A 228 10.85 4.37 -17.06
C ALA A 228 9.80 3.83 -18.04
N GLU A 229 9.72 2.50 -18.18
CA GLU A 229 8.73 1.82 -19.02
C GLU A 229 7.31 2.04 -18.52
N CYS A 230 7.03 1.79 -17.23
CA CYS A 230 5.70 2.03 -16.66
C CYS A 230 5.24 3.48 -16.82
N ARG A 231 6.15 4.45 -16.65
CA ARG A 231 5.87 5.87 -16.87
C ARG A 231 5.52 6.15 -18.34
N GLN A 232 6.22 5.54 -19.30
CA GLN A 232 5.89 5.69 -20.72
C GLN A 232 4.53 5.07 -21.05
N LEU A 233 4.23 3.88 -20.51
CA LEU A 233 2.94 3.23 -20.65
C LEU A 233 1.80 4.06 -20.07
N LEU A 234 2.02 4.73 -18.93
CA LEU A 234 1.03 5.65 -18.35
C LEU A 234 0.76 6.86 -19.26
N TRP A 235 1.79 7.42 -19.91
CA TRP A 235 1.60 8.47 -20.91
C TRP A 235 0.88 7.95 -22.15
N ALA A 236 1.15 6.72 -22.58
CA ALA A 236 0.44 6.10 -23.70
C ALA A 236 -1.06 5.94 -23.38
N LEU A 237 -1.39 5.47 -22.16
CA LEU A 237 -2.76 5.38 -21.66
C LEU A 237 -3.46 6.75 -21.62
N ASP A 238 -2.78 7.78 -21.12
CA ASP A 238 -3.34 9.14 -21.10
C ASP A 238 -3.66 9.65 -22.50
N VAL A 239 -2.77 9.42 -23.49
CA VAL A 239 -3.05 9.81 -24.88
C VAL A 239 -4.21 9.01 -25.46
N ALA A 240 -4.29 7.70 -25.19
CA ALA A 240 -5.38 6.84 -25.65
C ALA A 240 -6.73 7.27 -25.05
N TRP A 241 -6.75 7.70 -23.79
CA TRP A 241 -7.96 8.06 -23.03
C TRP A 241 -8.23 9.56 -22.94
N ARG A 242 -7.50 10.41 -23.68
CA ARG A 242 -7.61 11.88 -23.63
C ARG A 242 -9.02 12.46 -23.80
N GLY A 243 -9.92 11.71 -24.45
CA GLY A 243 -11.31 12.10 -24.69
C GLY A 243 -12.34 11.46 -23.74
N ASP A 244 -11.90 10.61 -22.82
CA ASP A 244 -12.77 9.87 -21.89
C ASP A 244 -12.65 10.45 -20.48
N ALA A 245 -13.62 11.27 -20.09
CA ALA A 245 -13.61 11.98 -18.81
C ALA A 245 -13.52 11.04 -17.59
N ALA A 246 -14.21 9.90 -17.62
CA ALA A 246 -14.22 8.95 -16.52
C ALA A 246 -12.83 8.32 -16.34
N ARG A 247 -12.22 7.88 -17.45
CA ARG A 247 -10.88 7.28 -17.43
C ARG A 247 -9.79 8.29 -17.06
N LEU A 248 -9.98 9.59 -17.31
CA LEU A 248 -9.05 10.62 -16.85
C LEU A 248 -8.98 10.71 -15.31
N HIS A 249 -10.04 10.37 -14.57
CA HIS A 249 -9.97 10.27 -13.10
C HIS A 249 -9.00 9.15 -12.66
N VAL A 250 -8.98 8.04 -13.39
CA VAL A 250 -8.07 6.90 -13.17
C VAL A 250 -6.63 7.27 -13.51
N ILE A 251 -6.41 8.00 -14.61
CA ILE A 251 -5.08 8.53 -14.96
C ILE A 251 -4.56 9.47 -13.89
N ASN A 252 -5.41 10.35 -13.35
CA ASN A 252 -5.02 11.29 -12.29
C ASN A 252 -4.60 10.54 -11.02
N PHE A 253 -5.34 9.50 -10.64
CA PHE A 253 -4.92 8.58 -9.58
C PHE A 253 -3.55 7.96 -9.87
N ALA A 254 -3.41 7.27 -11.02
CA ALA A 254 -2.20 6.52 -11.36
C ALA A 254 -0.96 7.42 -11.41
N ARG A 255 -1.10 8.64 -11.96
CA ARG A 255 -0.03 9.65 -11.99
C ARG A 255 0.45 10.04 -10.61
N MET A 256 -0.47 10.30 -9.69
CA MET A 256 -0.14 10.76 -8.36
C MET A 256 0.39 9.62 -7.50
N PHE A 257 -0.27 8.46 -7.56
CA PHE A 257 0.13 7.24 -6.88
C PHE A 257 1.54 6.77 -7.31
N GLY A 258 1.84 6.79 -8.61
CA GLY A 258 3.11 6.31 -9.17
C GLY A 258 4.37 7.12 -8.80
N GLY A 259 4.31 8.05 -7.84
CA GLY A 259 5.50 8.76 -7.37
C GLY A 259 5.22 10.08 -6.65
N PRO A 260 4.53 11.05 -7.29
CA PRO A 260 4.30 12.39 -6.74
C PRO A 260 3.66 12.42 -5.35
N ILE A 261 2.83 11.42 -4.99
CA ILE A 261 2.24 11.28 -3.66
C ILE A 261 3.31 11.31 -2.55
N HIS A 262 4.50 10.78 -2.82
CA HIS A 262 5.63 10.77 -1.88
C HIS A 262 6.22 12.16 -1.61
N MET A 263 6.04 13.10 -2.55
CA MET A 263 6.49 14.49 -2.39
C MET A 263 5.40 15.37 -1.76
N MET A 264 4.13 15.05 -2.02
CA MET A 264 3.00 15.89 -1.66
C MET A 264 2.48 15.64 -0.25
N MET A 265 2.60 14.41 0.27
CA MET A 265 2.08 14.10 1.60
C MET A 265 3.14 14.21 2.70
N ARG A 266 2.71 14.76 3.84
CA ARG A 266 3.54 14.86 5.05
C ARG A 266 3.80 13.50 5.72
N ARG A 267 3.13 12.43 5.28
CA ARG A 267 3.45 11.05 5.70
C ARG A 267 4.75 10.52 5.08
N TYR A 268 5.14 11.03 3.90
CA TYR A 268 6.28 10.50 3.16
C TYR A 268 7.55 11.36 3.29
N ARG A 269 7.42 12.66 3.65
CA ARG A 269 8.48 13.63 4.06
C ARG A 269 9.84 13.56 3.36
N PHE A 270 9.86 13.22 2.07
CA PHE A 270 11.11 13.14 1.32
C PHE A 270 11.90 14.46 1.38
N VAL A 271 11.22 15.60 1.26
CA VAL A 271 11.89 16.91 1.28
C VAL A 271 12.23 17.39 2.70
N GLU A 272 11.31 17.22 3.66
CA GLU A 272 11.45 17.76 5.03
C GLU A 272 12.51 17.01 5.86
N GLU A 273 12.70 15.72 5.60
CA GLU A 273 13.60 14.85 6.38
C GLU A 273 14.97 14.66 5.72
N ASP A 274 15.32 15.48 4.71
CA ASP A 274 16.55 15.33 3.90
C ASP A 274 16.63 13.93 3.22
N LEU A 275 15.47 13.25 3.14
CA LEU A 275 15.24 11.97 2.48
C LEU A 275 15.06 12.24 0.98
N THR A 276 16.14 12.51 0.27
CA THR A 276 16.04 12.79 -1.17
C THR A 276 15.48 11.58 -1.93
N ILE A 277 14.49 11.78 -2.81
CA ILE A 277 14.05 10.70 -3.73
C ILE A 277 15.27 10.19 -4.49
N GLY A 278 15.51 8.87 -4.38
CA GLY A 278 16.65 8.22 -5.02
C GLY A 278 17.97 8.28 -4.23
N LYS A 279 18.02 8.90 -3.04
CA LYS A 279 19.16 8.75 -2.13
C LYS A 279 19.00 7.45 -1.33
N ARG A 280 20.10 6.70 -1.26
CA ARG A 280 20.16 5.47 -0.47
C ARG A 280 19.95 5.80 1.02
N GLU A 281 19.20 4.95 1.72
CA GLU A 281 19.00 5.06 3.15
C GLU A 281 20.31 4.92 3.92
N ASP A 282 20.44 5.66 5.02
CA ASP A 282 21.57 5.58 5.95
C ASP A 282 21.15 4.94 7.29
N ALA A 283 22.10 4.80 8.22
CA ALA A 283 21.84 4.20 9.51
C ALA A 283 20.83 4.99 10.37
N VAL A 284 20.72 6.31 10.16
CA VAL A 284 19.76 7.16 10.89
C VAL A 284 18.35 6.89 10.38
N THR A 285 18.14 6.91 9.05
CA THR A 285 16.85 6.59 8.43
C THR A 285 16.39 5.20 8.82
N VAL A 286 17.28 4.20 8.79
CA VAL A 286 16.91 2.84 9.20
C VAL A 286 16.55 2.79 10.68
N ASN A 287 17.30 3.44 11.58
CA ASN A 287 16.95 3.46 13.00
C ASN A 287 15.63 4.18 13.28
N GLN A 288 15.30 5.24 12.53
CA GLN A 288 14.00 5.90 12.61
C GLN A 288 12.86 4.96 12.19
N ALA A 289 13.00 4.28 11.06
CA ALA A 289 12.07 3.21 10.66
C ALA A 289 11.89 2.22 11.80
N ARG A 290 12.99 1.73 12.38
CA ARG A 290 12.95 0.73 13.45
C ARG A 290 12.20 1.12 14.72
N ARG A 291 11.98 2.42 14.94
CA ARG A 291 11.27 2.96 16.10
C ARG A 291 9.83 3.37 15.78
N ASN A 292 9.31 2.97 14.61
CA ASN A 292 8.04 3.46 14.07
C ASN A 292 7.99 5.00 14.03
N TRP A 293 9.16 5.63 13.86
CA TRP A 293 9.25 7.07 13.71
C TRP A 293 8.81 7.43 12.29
N LYS A 294 7.49 7.49 12.08
CA LYS A 294 6.82 7.87 10.82
C LYS A 294 7.09 6.98 9.60
N LEU A 295 7.96 5.98 9.78
CA LEU A 295 8.30 4.91 8.86
C LEU A 295 7.85 3.59 9.49
N TRP A 296 7.25 2.72 8.69
CA TRP A 296 6.66 1.47 9.13
C TRP A 296 7.76 0.46 9.45
N TYR A 297 7.84 -0.09 10.66
CA TYR A 297 8.73 -1.21 10.91
C TYR A 297 8.09 -2.29 11.73
N ARG A 298 8.14 -3.50 11.18
CA ARG A 298 7.77 -4.72 11.86
C ARG A 298 9.04 -5.51 12.19
N VAL A 299 9.28 -5.75 13.48
CA VAL A 299 10.07 -6.89 13.95
C VAL A 299 9.11 -7.89 14.52
N GLU A 300 9.06 -9.08 13.94
CA GLU A 300 8.45 -10.19 14.66
C GLU A 300 9.37 -10.64 15.80
N ALA A 301 8.84 -10.69 17.01
CA ALA A 301 9.54 -11.30 18.14
C ALA A 301 9.64 -12.82 17.92
N ALA A 302 10.84 -13.38 18.07
CA ALA A 302 11.05 -14.82 18.00
C ALA A 302 10.22 -15.54 19.08
N GLY A 303 9.47 -16.58 18.69
CA GLY A 303 8.69 -17.44 19.62
C GLY A 303 7.17 -17.22 19.64
N ALA A 304 6.64 -16.35 18.78
CA ALA A 304 5.21 -16.00 18.76
C ALA A 304 4.26 -17.09 18.21
N GLU A 305 4.77 -18.15 17.58
CA GLU A 305 3.97 -19.28 17.05
C GLU A 305 3.14 -19.98 18.14
N THR A 306 3.51 -19.83 19.41
CA THR A 306 2.81 -20.41 20.58
C THR A 306 1.96 -19.42 21.36
N ALA A 307 1.89 -18.16 20.92
CA ALA A 307 1.16 -17.12 21.64
C ALA A 307 -0.36 -17.33 21.53
N LYS A 308 -1.01 -17.30 22.70
CA LYS A 308 -2.47 -17.22 22.83
C LYS A 308 -2.94 -15.85 22.32
N VAL A 309 -3.86 -15.83 21.37
CA VAL A 309 -4.40 -14.60 20.75
C VAL A 309 -5.86 -14.42 21.15
N VAL A 310 -6.34 -13.18 21.22
CA VAL A 310 -7.77 -12.90 21.40
C VAL A 310 -8.49 -13.26 20.10
N GLY A 311 -9.42 -14.21 20.17
CA GLY A 311 -10.27 -14.63 19.06
C GLY A 311 -11.33 -13.58 18.72
N SER A 312 -12.00 -13.77 17.59
CA SER A 312 -13.03 -12.86 17.07
C SER A 312 -14.20 -12.63 18.03
N GLN A 313 -14.45 -13.57 18.96
CA GLN A 313 -15.50 -13.49 19.99
C GLN A 313 -14.98 -13.12 21.40
N GLY A 314 -13.77 -12.59 21.52
CA GLY A 314 -13.22 -12.10 22.80
C GLY A 314 -12.65 -13.18 23.74
N GLY A 315 -12.74 -14.46 23.38
CA GLY A 315 -12.06 -15.57 24.07
C GLY A 315 -10.61 -15.76 23.63
N THR A 316 -9.77 -16.40 24.45
CA THR A 316 -8.37 -16.68 24.09
C THR A 316 -8.26 -17.98 23.28
N VAL A 317 -7.74 -17.90 22.05
CA VAL A 317 -7.58 -19.03 21.11
C VAL A 317 -6.13 -19.16 20.65
N SER A 318 -5.77 -20.30 20.04
CA SER A 318 -4.47 -20.44 19.37
C SER A 318 -4.47 -19.63 18.07
N GLY A 319 -3.29 -19.20 17.61
CA GLY A 319 -3.13 -18.52 16.32
C GLY A 319 -3.70 -19.32 15.14
N ALA A 320 -3.50 -20.65 15.15
CA ALA A 320 -4.06 -21.55 14.14
C ALA A 320 -5.59 -21.61 14.17
N ALA A 321 -6.21 -21.66 15.35
CA ALA A 321 -7.68 -21.66 15.46
C ALA A 321 -8.29 -20.33 15.00
N ARG A 322 -7.65 -19.19 15.34
CA ARG A 322 -8.06 -17.88 14.82
C ARG A 322 -7.93 -17.83 13.29
N PHE A 323 -6.84 -18.35 12.74
CA PHE A 323 -6.63 -18.40 11.30
C PHE A 323 -7.76 -19.16 10.58
N GLU A 324 -8.13 -20.35 11.03
CA GLU A 324 -9.24 -21.10 10.44
C GLU A 324 -10.59 -20.37 10.59
N GLN A 325 -10.84 -19.69 11.72
CA GLN A 325 -12.04 -18.86 11.89
C GLN A 325 -12.10 -17.71 10.88
N LEU A 326 -10.96 -17.09 10.57
CA LEU A 326 -10.88 -16.00 9.58
C LEU A 326 -11.11 -16.54 8.16
N LEU A 327 -10.55 -17.71 7.82
CA LEU A 327 -10.74 -18.33 6.51
C LEU A 327 -12.16 -18.85 6.25
N ALA A 328 -12.97 -19.03 7.30
CA ALA A 328 -14.37 -19.44 7.19
C ALA A 328 -15.32 -18.27 6.89
N ARG A 329 -14.82 -17.03 6.84
CA ARG A 329 -15.61 -15.83 6.56
C ARG A 329 -15.43 -15.35 5.13
N ASP A 330 -16.52 -15.36 4.37
CA ASP A 330 -16.53 -14.96 2.95
C ASP A 330 -16.55 -13.44 2.74
N ASP A 331 -16.76 -12.66 3.81
CA ASP A 331 -16.93 -11.21 3.75
C ASP A 331 -15.65 -10.42 4.11
N LEU A 332 -14.63 -11.08 4.67
CA LEU A 332 -13.40 -10.43 5.12
C LEU A 332 -12.32 -10.33 4.05
N MET A 333 -12.28 -11.30 3.14
CA MET A 333 -11.18 -11.48 2.20
C MET A 333 -11.64 -11.28 0.76
N PHE A 334 -10.82 -10.66 -0.08
CA PHE A 334 -11.07 -10.61 -1.50
C PHE A 334 -11.04 -12.02 -2.10
N THR A 335 -11.73 -12.19 -3.23
CA THR A 335 -11.86 -13.47 -3.92
C THR A 335 -10.49 -14.09 -4.23
N GLY A 336 -10.23 -15.29 -3.68
CA GLY A 336 -9.01 -16.05 -3.89
C GLY A 336 -7.95 -15.95 -2.78
N LEU A 337 -7.98 -14.91 -1.92
CA LEU A 337 -6.97 -14.77 -0.86
C LEU A 337 -7.00 -15.95 0.13
N ALA A 338 -8.19 -16.42 0.52
CA ALA A 338 -8.30 -17.56 1.44
C ALA A 338 -7.56 -18.80 0.91
N ASP A 339 -7.65 -19.07 -0.39
CA ASP A 339 -6.97 -20.20 -1.03
C ASP A 339 -5.46 -19.98 -1.13
N PHE A 340 -5.03 -18.74 -1.41
CA PHE A 340 -3.62 -18.36 -1.37
C PHE A 340 -3.00 -18.64 0.00
N LEU A 341 -3.72 -18.30 1.08
CA LEU A 341 -3.26 -18.49 2.46
C LEU A 341 -3.25 -19.98 2.87
N ARG A 342 -4.24 -20.78 2.44
CA ARG A 342 -4.25 -22.22 2.70
C ARG A 342 -3.05 -22.92 2.07
N ALA A 343 -2.72 -22.54 0.83
CA ALA A 343 -1.63 -23.14 0.07
C ALA A 343 -0.22 -22.74 0.56
N SER A 344 -0.09 -21.72 1.41
CA SER A 344 1.20 -21.08 1.70
C SER A 344 1.93 -21.59 2.95
N ASP A 345 1.49 -22.69 3.58
CA ASP A 345 2.07 -23.17 4.86
C ASP A 345 3.60 -23.23 4.85
N LYS A 346 4.13 -23.96 3.87
CA LYS A 346 5.56 -24.25 3.72
C LYS A 346 6.24 -23.38 2.67
N GLY A 347 5.52 -22.37 2.17
CA GLY A 347 5.90 -21.64 0.96
C GLY A 347 5.68 -22.45 -0.32
N ALA A 348 5.60 -21.76 -1.45
CA ALA A 348 5.28 -22.36 -2.75
C ALA A 348 6.48 -23.04 -3.43
N CYS A 349 7.71 -22.64 -3.11
CA CYS A 349 8.93 -23.14 -3.77
C CYS A 349 9.95 -23.61 -2.75
N ALA A 350 10.29 -24.91 -2.76
CA ALA A 350 11.25 -25.52 -1.83
C ALA A 350 12.69 -24.99 -1.94
N ARG A 351 13.01 -24.22 -3.00
CA ARG A 351 14.33 -23.58 -3.19
C ARG A 351 14.37 -22.11 -2.75
N CYS A 352 13.21 -21.50 -2.53
CA CYS A 352 13.14 -20.15 -1.95
C CYS A 352 13.38 -20.26 -0.44
N TYR A 353 13.95 -19.22 0.14
CA TYR A 353 14.13 -19.13 1.59
C TYR A 353 13.00 -18.31 2.20
N TYR A 354 12.29 -18.91 3.14
CA TYR A 354 11.23 -18.29 3.92
C TYR A 354 11.73 -18.07 5.34
N PRO A 355 11.92 -16.81 5.78
CA PRO A 355 12.45 -16.56 7.10
C PRO A 355 11.44 -16.98 8.19
N PRO A 356 11.91 -17.40 9.37
CA PRO A 356 11.04 -17.76 10.51
C PRO A 356 10.36 -16.54 11.14
N SER A 357 10.85 -15.33 10.83
CA SER A 357 10.33 -14.05 11.29
C SER A 357 10.47 -13.04 10.17
N TYR A 358 9.41 -12.31 9.85
CA TYR A 358 9.45 -11.28 8.81
C TYR A 358 9.87 -9.91 9.35
N GLY A 359 10.52 -9.13 8.49
CA GLY A 359 11.13 -7.83 8.82
C GLY A 359 12.63 -7.80 8.48
N ALA A 360 13.19 -6.59 8.35
CA ALA A 360 14.60 -6.43 8.00
C ALA A 360 15.52 -6.64 9.22
N ALA A 361 16.21 -7.79 9.26
CA ALA A 361 17.22 -8.08 10.29
C ALA A 361 18.50 -7.24 10.10
N ARG A 362 18.90 -6.97 8.84
CA ARG A 362 20.11 -6.24 8.48
C ARG A 362 19.80 -4.93 7.79
N LEU A 363 20.78 -4.03 7.77
CA LEU A 363 20.69 -2.81 6.94
C LEU A 363 20.61 -3.21 5.46
N HIS A 364 19.83 -2.45 4.69
CA HIS A 364 19.71 -2.60 3.23
C HIS A 364 19.07 -3.91 2.74
N GLU A 365 18.18 -4.53 3.53
CA GLU A 365 17.45 -5.74 3.14
C GLU A 365 15.93 -5.53 3.25
N PHE A 366 15.15 -6.14 2.36
CA PHE A 366 13.70 -6.29 2.53
C PHE A 366 13.41 -7.43 3.52
N GLY A 367 12.22 -7.42 4.15
CA GLY A 367 11.85 -8.37 5.20
C GLY A 367 11.16 -9.65 4.73
N GLY A 368 10.95 -9.81 3.42
CA GLY A 368 10.17 -10.90 2.82
C GLY A 368 10.97 -12.17 2.54
N ALA A 369 10.34 -13.13 1.84
CA ALA A 369 11.00 -14.34 1.36
C ALA A 369 12.09 -14.01 0.32
N ARG A 370 13.16 -14.82 0.29
CA ARG A 370 14.25 -14.67 -0.68
C ARG A 370 14.07 -15.69 -1.80
N LEU A 371 13.89 -15.20 -3.02
CA LEU A 371 13.63 -16.04 -4.18
C LEU A 371 14.87 -16.80 -4.64
N CYS A 372 14.67 -18.04 -5.12
CA CYS A 372 15.69 -18.71 -5.93
C CYS A 372 15.75 -18.08 -7.33
N SER A 373 16.85 -18.34 -8.06
CA SER A 373 17.08 -17.75 -9.39
C SER A 373 15.92 -17.94 -10.38
N ILE A 374 15.28 -19.12 -10.38
CA ILE A 374 14.15 -19.41 -11.26
C ILE A 374 12.92 -18.57 -10.92
N CYS A 375 12.59 -18.43 -9.64
CA CYS A 375 11.49 -17.58 -9.21
C CYS A 375 11.79 -16.10 -9.52
N THR A 376 13.02 -15.63 -9.27
CA THR A 376 13.45 -14.28 -9.65
C THR A 376 13.30 -14.03 -11.15
N THR A 377 13.68 -14.99 -11.99
CA THR A 377 13.49 -14.90 -13.45
C THR A 377 12.01 -14.81 -13.81
N ALA A 378 11.13 -15.59 -13.17
CA ALA A 378 9.68 -15.52 -13.43
C ALA A 378 9.10 -14.14 -13.11
N PHE A 379 9.49 -13.54 -11.98
CA PHE A 379 9.10 -12.17 -11.63
C PHE A 379 9.63 -11.14 -12.65
N HIS A 380 10.90 -11.28 -13.06
CA HIS A 380 11.49 -10.40 -14.05
C HIS A 380 10.77 -10.48 -15.41
N VAL A 381 10.48 -11.69 -15.90
CA VAL A 381 9.75 -11.92 -17.16
C VAL A 381 8.33 -11.36 -17.07
N HIS A 382 7.64 -11.55 -15.95
CA HIS A 382 6.28 -11.03 -15.77
C HIS A 382 6.23 -9.50 -15.89
N VAL A 383 7.11 -8.78 -15.19
CA VAL A 383 7.18 -7.32 -15.27
C VAL A 383 7.62 -6.85 -16.65
N ALA A 384 8.61 -7.52 -17.27
CA ALA A 384 9.05 -7.20 -18.63
C ALA A 384 7.97 -7.42 -19.70
N SER A 385 6.94 -8.22 -19.41
CA SER A 385 5.79 -8.44 -20.31
C SER A 385 4.65 -7.43 -20.13
N LEU A 386 4.77 -6.47 -19.21
CA LEU A 386 3.68 -5.56 -18.83
C LEU A 386 3.14 -4.78 -20.03
N ALA A 387 4.01 -4.22 -20.87
CA ALA A 387 3.58 -3.48 -22.07
C ALA A 387 2.69 -4.34 -22.99
N GLN A 388 3.07 -5.59 -23.23
CA GLN A 388 2.31 -6.52 -24.07
C GLN A 388 0.95 -6.87 -23.45
N ARG A 389 0.91 -7.13 -22.13
CA ARG A 389 -0.33 -7.44 -21.41
C ARG A 389 -1.27 -6.23 -21.35
N LEU A 390 -0.72 -5.03 -21.18
CA LEU A 390 -1.48 -3.78 -21.19
C LEU A 390 -2.14 -3.56 -22.56
N ALA A 391 -1.39 -3.70 -23.65
CA ALA A 391 -1.91 -3.58 -25.02
C ALA A 391 -2.85 -4.73 -25.44
N TRP A 392 -2.83 -5.84 -24.70
CA TRP A 392 -3.79 -6.92 -24.88
C TRP A 392 -5.17 -6.56 -24.31
N VAL A 393 -5.22 -6.00 -23.10
CA VAL A 393 -6.49 -5.69 -22.41
C VAL A 393 -7.03 -4.28 -22.70
N PHE A 394 -6.19 -3.38 -23.21
CA PHE A 394 -6.56 -2.07 -23.74
C PHE A 394 -6.09 -1.95 -25.21
N PRO A 395 -6.86 -2.49 -26.17
CA PRO A 395 -6.47 -2.51 -27.59
C PRO A 395 -6.18 -1.12 -28.17
N GLU A 396 -6.82 -0.07 -27.65
CA GLU A 396 -6.59 1.33 -28.04
C GLU A 396 -5.15 1.81 -27.79
N LEU A 397 -4.37 1.11 -26.96
CA LEU A 397 -2.96 1.40 -26.76
C LEU A 397 -2.08 0.98 -27.94
N ARG A 398 -2.50 -0.01 -28.73
CA ARG A 398 -1.67 -0.52 -29.83
C ARG A 398 -1.37 0.58 -30.84
N ASP A 399 -2.38 1.36 -31.19
CA ASP A 399 -2.25 2.50 -32.09
C ASP A 399 -1.27 3.55 -31.56
N VAL A 400 -1.17 3.70 -30.23
CA VAL A 400 -0.27 4.66 -29.58
C VAL A 400 1.16 4.14 -29.49
N LEU A 401 1.34 2.84 -29.20
CA LEU A 401 2.64 2.20 -29.00
C LEU A 401 3.34 1.84 -30.32
N GLU A 402 2.56 1.57 -31.36
CA GLU A 402 3.04 1.15 -32.68
C GLU A 402 3.23 2.32 -33.66
N ASP A 403 2.81 3.54 -33.29
CA ASP A 403 2.94 4.74 -34.11
C ASP A 403 4.41 5.01 -34.52
N PRO A 404 4.78 4.83 -35.80
CA PRO A 404 6.15 5.02 -36.27
C PRO A 404 6.63 6.46 -36.14
N ALA A 405 5.71 7.43 -36.07
CA ALA A 405 6.06 8.84 -35.91
C ALA A 405 6.53 9.20 -34.50
N ARG A 406 6.46 8.25 -33.55
CA ARG A 406 6.83 8.45 -32.13
C ARG A 406 8.09 7.70 -31.69
N ARG A 407 8.76 6.98 -32.61
CA ARG A 407 9.99 6.22 -32.33
C ARG A 407 11.27 7.01 -32.58
#